data_AF-A0A0E3V577-F1
#
_entry.id   AF-A0A0E3V577-F1
#
_cell.length_a   1.000
_cell.length_b   1.000
_cell.length_c   1.000
_cell.angle_alpha   90.00
_cell.angle_beta   90.00
_cell.angle_gamma   90.00
#
_symmetry.space_group_name_H-M   'P 1'
#
loop_
_entity.id
_entity.type
_entity.pdbx_description
1 polymer ?
#
loop_
_entity_poly.entity_id
_entity_poly.type
_entity_poly.pdbx_seq_one_letter_code
_entity_poly.pdbx_strand_id
1 'polypeptide(L)'
;MIDKILSRPEFQTEPPVLVDIGASGQLHGRWKAFAKYAVCIAFDADDRDFGYVESESGHFRKLYTFNNIVTGPTSDEDENTGLGHADFYLTVSPHCSSLLRPRPDLIQEYAFAPKFEPTKVVQLKTRSLRSTLDSLNIKQVDWFKTDSQGTDLRLFRNLGEARAKQVLTAEFEPGIASIYDGEDKLYQVLQFMEATGSHWLAELIPKGSPRITPALLDSFTSQPLVKKFVLFSLKNSAVWGEMTYLNRFADETTLTQRNLLLGWVFATTLKQHGFALILTQKAKNISTDPIFAEMEAYSRRRIWGRVFGLGFWPEVVKKFDKLLGR
;
A
#
# COMPACT_ATOMS: atom_id res chain seq x y z
N MET A 1 -8.97 3.25 -22.29
CA MET A 1 -8.34 1.90 -22.28
C MET A 1 -8.65 1.18 -20.98
N ILE A 2 -8.31 1.74 -19.81
CA ILE A 2 -8.68 1.17 -18.51
C ILE A 2 -10.20 0.93 -18.40
N ASP A 3 -11.03 1.94 -18.70
CA ASP A 3 -12.50 1.77 -18.72
C ASP A 3 -12.96 0.67 -19.69
N LYS A 4 -12.33 0.59 -20.88
CA LYS A 4 -12.65 -0.43 -21.88
C LYS A 4 -12.40 -1.85 -21.34
N ILE A 5 -11.32 -2.04 -20.58
CA ILE A 5 -10.98 -3.32 -19.96
C ILE A 5 -11.95 -3.63 -18.81
N LEU A 6 -12.17 -2.67 -17.91
CA LEU A 6 -12.95 -2.90 -16.68
C LEU A 6 -14.47 -2.92 -16.90
N SER A 7 -14.97 -2.49 -18.05
CA SER A 7 -16.38 -2.66 -18.44
C SER A 7 -16.69 -4.04 -19.02
N ARG A 8 -15.69 -4.91 -19.21
CA ARG A 8 -15.86 -6.24 -19.81
C ARG A 8 -16.56 -7.24 -18.86
N PRO A 9 -17.15 -8.33 -19.39
CA PRO A 9 -17.88 -9.31 -18.59
C PRO A 9 -17.09 -9.87 -17.41
N GLU A 10 -15.77 -10.09 -17.55
CA GLU A 10 -14.92 -10.63 -16.48
C GLU A 10 -15.01 -9.81 -15.19
N PHE A 11 -15.12 -8.48 -15.30
CA PHE A 11 -15.18 -7.57 -14.16
C PHE A 11 -16.60 -7.20 -13.75
N GLN A 12 -17.60 -7.56 -14.55
CA GLN A 12 -19.00 -7.47 -14.13
C GLN A 12 -19.29 -8.57 -13.10
N THR A 13 -18.82 -9.80 -13.36
CA THR A 13 -18.95 -10.96 -12.48
C THR A 13 -17.92 -10.95 -11.34
N GLU A 14 -16.66 -10.63 -11.64
CA GLU A 14 -15.56 -10.65 -10.68
C GLU A 14 -14.83 -9.28 -10.64
N PRO A 15 -15.47 -8.26 -10.04
CA PRO A 15 -14.89 -6.92 -9.96
C PRO A 15 -13.53 -6.93 -9.24
N PRO A 16 -12.66 -5.93 -9.49
CA PRO A 16 -11.45 -5.76 -8.69
C PRO A 16 -11.78 -5.63 -7.21
N VAL A 17 -11.08 -6.35 -6.34
CA VAL A 17 -11.24 -6.28 -4.89
C VAL A 17 -10.05 -5.59 -4.25
N LEU A 18 -10.31 -4.51 -3.53
CA LEU A 18 -9.29 -3.68 -2.87
C LEU A 18 -9.45 -3.78 -1.35
N VAL A 19 -8.34 -3.93 -0.65
CA VAL A 19 -8.27 -3.84 0.81
C VAL A 19 -7.44 -2.61 1.18
N ASP A 20 -8.01 -1.72 2.00
CA ASP A 20 -7.36 -0.52 2.51
C ASP A 20 -7.37 -0.52 4.04
N ILE A 21 -6.23 -0.78 4.65
CA ILE A 21 -6.06 -0.75 6.12
C ILE A 21 -5.37 0.55 6.50
N GLY A 22 -5.95 1.28 7.45
CA GLY A 22 -5.55 2.65 7.77
C GLY A 22 -6.15 3.67 6.81
N ALA A 23 -7.39 3.43 6.35
CA ALA A 23 -8.05 4.27 5.36
C ALA A 23 -8.49 5.60 6.01
N SER A 24 -7.91 6.73 5.61
CA SER A 24 -8.29 8.06 6.14
C SER A 24 -9.56 8.66 5.51
N GLY A 25 -10.44 7.81 4.95
CA GLY A 25 -11.66 8.19 4.25
C GLY A 25 -11.46 8.81 2.85
N GLN A 26 -10.23 9.06 2.40
CA GLN A 26 -9.95 9.60 1.07
C GLN A 26 -9.61 8.51 0.03
N LEU A 27 -10.13 8.68 -1.19
CA LEU A 27 -9.78 7.80 -2.30
C LEU A 27 -8.29 7.91 -2.63
N HIS A 28 -7.57 6.79 -2.49
CA HIS A 28 -6.15 6.71 -2.81
C HIS A 28 -5.87 7.15 -4.26
N GLY A 29 -4.87 8.02 -4.43
CA GLY A 29 -4.57 8.66 -5.72
C GLY A 29 -4.31 7.66 -6.85
N ARG A 30 -3.70 6.51 -6.53
CA ARG A 30 -3.44 5.43 -7.49
C ARG A 30 -4.70 4.72 -7.93
N TRP A 31 -5.76 4.70 -7.12
CA TRP A 31 -6.98 3.95 -7.44
C TRP A 31 -7.98 4.76 -8.25
N LYS A 32 -7.84 6.10 -8.31
CA LYS A 32 -8.76 7.01 -9.02
C LYS A 32 -9.15 6.56 -10.42
N ALA A 33 -8.22 5.96 -11.17
CA ALA A 33 -8.45 5.55 -12.55
C ALA A 33 -9.38 4.32 -12.71
N PHE A 34 -9.55 3.51 -11.66
CA PHE A 34 -10.29 2.25 -11.74
C PHE A 34 -11.25 2.00 -10.57
N ALA A 35 -11.22 2.83 -9.51
CA ALA A 35 -11.99 2.65 -8.28
C ALA A 35 -13.49 2.43 -8.54
N LYS A 36 -14.10 3.15 -9.49
CA LYS A 36 -15.54 3.03 -9.82
C LYS A 36 -15.99 1.64 -10.28
N TYR A 37 -15.05 0.75 -10.64
CA TYR A 37 -15.32 -0.63 -11.01
C TYR A 37 -15.09 -1.62 -9.86
N ALA A 38 -14.42 -1.17 -8.79
CA ALA A 38 -13.90 -2.01 -7.74
C ALA A 38 -14.83 -2.10 -6.53
N VAL A 39 -14.73 -3.23 -5.83
CA VAL A 39 -15.23 -3.43 -4.47
C VAL A 39 -14.09 -3.08 -3.52
N CYS A 40 -14.29 -2.10 -2.66
CA CYS A 40 -13.31 -1.69 -1.65
C CYS A 40 -13.76 -2.14 -0.26
N ILE A 41 -12.81 -2.68 0.51
CA ILE A 41 -12.95 -3.08 1.90
C ILE A 41 -11.98 -2.22 2.69
N ALA A 42 -12.50 -1.17 3.30
CA ALA A 42 -11.74 -0.17 4.03
C ALA A 42 -11.89 -0.40 5.53
N PHE A 43 -10.79 -0.27 6.25
CA PHE A 43 -10.74 -0.30 7.71
C PHE A 43 -10.17 1.02 8.21
N ASP A 44 -10.97 1.68 9.04
CA ASP A 44 -10.63 2.90 9.75
C ASP A 44 -10.97 2.70 11.24
N ALA A 45 -10.20 3.29 12.13
CA ALA A 45 -10.40 3.17 13.57
C ALA A 45 -10.87 4.49 14.22
N ASP A 46 -11.33 5.44 13.40
CA ASP A 46 -11.88 6.71 13.86
C ASP A 46 -13.21 6.49 14.61
N ASP A 47 -13.31 6.99 15.84
CA ASP A 47 -14.33 6.68 16.85
C ASP A 47 -15.74 7.27 16.58
N ARG A 48 -16.00 7.67 15.34
CA ARG A 48 -17.27 8.23 14.88
C ARG A 48 -18.03 7.16 14.08
N ASP A 49 -19.09 6.64 14.69
CA ASP A 49 -20.06 5.64 14.22
C ASP A 49 -19.77 4.14 14.42
N PHE A 50 -20.76 3.45 15.01
CA PHE A 50 -20.76 2.03 15.29
C PHE A 50 -21.39 1.24 14.14
N GLY A 51 -20.60 0.42 13.44
CA GLY A 51 -21.11 -0.48 12.40
C GLY A 51 -20.12 -0.66 11.24
N TYR A 52 -20.59 -1.32 10.17
CA TYR A 52 -19.99 -1.12 8.86
C TYR A 52 -20.97 -0.34 7.99
N VAL A 53 -20.47 0.62 7.24
CA VAL A 53 -21.27 1.33 6.24
C VAL A 53 -21.03 0.65 4.91
N GLU A 54 -22.03 -0.09 4.46
CA GLU A 54 -22.12 -0.50 3.05
C GLU A 54 -22.71 0.67 2.27
N SER A 55 -21.93 1.21 1.34
CA SER A 55 -22.43 2.26 0.46
C SER A 55 -21.98 2.02 -0.97
N GLU A 56 -22.88 2.29 -1.91
CA GLU A 56 -22.49 2.68 -3.26
C GLU A 56 -21.93 4.10 -3.17
N SER A 57 -20.68 4.22 -2.71
CA SER A 57 -20.00 5.52 -2.72
C SER A 57 -19.83 6.00 -4.17
N GLY A 58 -19.88 7.31 -4.43
CA GLY A 58 -19.65 7.85 -5.79
C GLY A 58 -18.28 7.52 -6.40
N HIS A 59 -17.40 6.83 -5.67
CA HIS A 59 -16.03 6.50 -6.07
C HIS A 59 -15.79 5.01 -6.33
N PHE A 60 -16.54 4.11 -5.69
CA PHE A 60 -16.37 2.67 -5.81
C PHE A 60 -17.63 2.02 -6.34
N ARG A 61 -17.51 0.88 -7.02
CA ARG A 61 -18.69 0.06 -7.35
C ARG A 61 -19.41 -0.37 -6.07
N LYS A 62 -18.63 -0.71 -5.04
CA LYS A 62 -19.11 -1.03 -3.72
C LYS A 62 -18.04 -0.67 -2.68
N LEU A 63 -18.44 -0.08 -1.56
CA LEU A 63 -17.55 0.21 -0.44
C LEU A 63 -18.12 -0.42 0.82
N TYR A 64 -17.30 -1.22 1.49
CA TYR A 64 -17.50 -1.64 2.87
C TYR A 64 -16.51 -0.89 3.75
N THR A 65 -16.99 -0.10 4.69
CA THR A 65 -16.15 0.57 5.67
C THR A 65 -16.39 -0.06 7.04
N PHE A 66 -15.35 -0.60 7.66
CA PHE A 66 -15.39 -1.15 9.01
C PHE A 66 -14.73 -0.19 9.98
N ASN A 67 -15.47 0.22 11.03
CA ASN A 67 -14.91 0.96 12.15
C ASN A 67 -14.28 -0.01 13.17
N ASN A 68 -13.18 -0.64 12.76
CA ASN A 68 -12.45 -1.62 13.56
C ASN A 68 -10.97 -1.53 13.24
N ILE A 69 -10.15 -1.68 14.27
CA ILE A 69 -8.73 -1.95 14.04
C ILE A 69 -8.60 -3.37 13.51
N VAL A 70 -7.82 -3.53 12.45
CA VAL A 70 -7.53 -4.85 11.90
C VAL A 70 -6.41 -5.50 12.70
N THR A 71 -6.61 -6.73 13.13
CA THR A 71 -5.58 -7.54 13.78
C THR A 71 -5.21 -8.76 12.93
N GLY A 72 -4.00 -9.28 13.18
CA GLY A 72 -3.64 -10.63 12.77
C GLY A 72 -4.44 -11.68 13.55
N PRO A 73 -4.16 -12.99 13.34
CA PRO A 73 -4.84 -14.02 14.11
C PRO A 73 -4.53 -13.81 15.60
N THR A 74 -5.57 -13.63 16.41
CA THR A 74 -5.49 -13.76 17.87
C THR A 74 -5.61 -15.23 18.24
N SER A 75 -5.26 -15.58 19.48
CA SER A 75 -5.25 -16.95 20.03
C SER A 75 -6.51 -17.76 19.69
N ASP A 76 -6.38 -19.09 19.71
CA ASP A 76 -7.37 -20.10 19.29
C ASP A 76 -8.83 -19.88 19.78
N GLU A 77 -9.06 -19.17 20.88
CA GLU A 77 -10.41 -18.85 21.40
C GLU A 77 -11.14 -17.75 20.61
N ASP A 78 -10.42 -16.85 19.93
CA ASP A 78 -10.98 -15.73 19.14
C ASP A 78 -11.19 -16.07 17.66
N GLU A 79 -10.66 -17.20 17.17
CA GLU A 79 -10.75 -17.60 15.76
C GLU A 79 -12.20 -17.79 15.27
N ASN A 80 -13.12 -18.18 16.18
CA ASN A 80 -14.50 -18.48 15.80
C ASN A 80 -15.39 -17.26 15.56
N THR A 81 -15.03 -16.07 16.07
CA THR A 81 -15.80 -14.83 15.83
C THR A 81 -14.99 -13.77 15.10
N GLY A 82 -13.65 -13.81 15.18
CA GLY A 82 -12.77 -12.83 14.58
C GLY A 82 -12.95 -11.42 15.12
N LEU A 83 -13.62 -11.26 16.26
CA LEU A 83 -13.90 -9.98 16.93
C LEU A 83 -13.23 -9.99 18.30
N GLY A 84 -12.60 -8.88 18.66
CA GLY A 84 -11.95 -8.74 19.95
C GLY A 84 -11.88 -7.31 20.44
N HIS A 85 -11.12 -7.10 21.50
CA HIS A 85 -10.68 -5.79 21.95
C HIS A 85 -9.16 -5.83 22.15
N ALA A 86 -8.48 -4.73 21.85
CA ALA A 86 -7.07 -4.59 22.13
C ALA A 86 -6.77 -3.19 22.67
N ASP A 87 -5.68 -3.12 23.44
CA ASP A 87 -5.09 -1.85 23.82
C ASP A 87 -4.65 -1.09 22.54
N PHE A 88 -5.05 0.16 22.47
CA PHE A 88 -4.63 1.11 21.44
C PHE A 88 -3.99 2.32 22.11
N TYR A 89 -2.75 2.57 21.75
CA TYR A 89 -1.91 3.62 22.32
C TYR A 89 -2.12 4.90 21.52
N LEU A 90 -2.87 5.84 22.11
CA LEU A 90 -3.03 7.17 21.54
C LEU A 90 -1.78 7.98 21.79
N THR A 91 -1.36 8.73 20.78
CA THR A 91 -0.21 9.64 20.83
C THR A 91 -0.64 11.10 20.64
N VAL A 92 0.28 12.04 20.83
CA VAL A 92 0.04 13.47 20.57
C VAL A 92 -0.47 13.71 19.14
N SER A 93 0.08 12.99 18.15
CA SER A 93 -0.43 12.99 16.78
C SER A 93 -1.33 11.78 16.54
N PRO A 94 -2.61 11.94 16.13
CA PRO A 94 -3.51 10.80 15.88
C PRO A 94 -2.95 9.79 14.86
N HIS A 95 -2.29 10.28 13.80
CA HIS A 95 -1.66 9.44 12.77
C HIS A 95 -0.46 8.60 13.26
N CYS A 96 -0.01 8.79 14.51
CA CYS A 96 1.07 8.02 15.11
C CYS A 96 0.55 7.04 16.18
N SER A 97 -0.77 6.96 16.36
CA SER A 97 -1.40 6.03 17.31
C SER A 97 -1.42 4.61 16.72
N SER A 98 -1.22 3.60 17.56
CA SER A 98 -1.08 2.20 17.10
C SER A 98 -1.53 1.21 18.16
N LEU A 99 -1.77 -0.04 17.74
CA LEU A 99 -1.86 -1.19 18.64
C LEU A 99 -0.53 -1.48 19.34
N LEU A 100 0.57 -1.05 18.73
CA LEU A 100 1.90 -1.22 19.28
C LEU A 100 2.25 -0.02 20.15
N ARG A 101 2.93 -0.29 21.27
CA ARG A 101 3.36 0.76 22.17
C ARG A 101 4.42 1.62 21.47
N PRO A 102 4.21 2.95 21.35
CA PRO A 102 5.20 3.85 20.76
C PRO A 102 6.40 4.04 21.71
N ARG A 103 7.57 4.22 21.11
CA ARG A 103 8.88 4.32 21.76
C ARG A 103 9.59 5.63 21.39
N PRO A 104 9.08 6.79 21.83
CA PRO A 104 9.69 8.08 21.53
C PRO A 104 11.14 8.17 22.02
N ASP A 105 11.51 7.41 23.06
CA ASP A 105 12.87 7.29 23.58
C ASP A 105 13.87 6.79 22.53
N LEU A 106 13.44 5.94 21.59
CA LEU A 106 14.29 5.40 20.53
C LEU A 106 14.46 6.37 19.35
N ILE A 107 13.64 7.43 19.30
CA ILE A 107 13.65 8.43 18.22
C ILE A 107 13.84 9.86 18.72
N GLN A 108 14.27 10.06 19.98
CA GLN A 108 14.44 11.38 20.61
C GLN A 108 15.35 12.35 19.83
N GLU A 109 16.21 11.82 18.96
CA GLU A 109 17.11 12.59 18.09
C GLU A 109 16.43 13.11 16.81
N TYR A 110 15.13 12.90 16.66
CA TYR A 110 14.34 13.39 15.55
C TYR A 110 13.36 14.47 15.98
N ALA A 111 13.20 15.50 15.16
CA ALA A 111 12.33 16.63 15.46
C ALA A 111 10.85 16.24 15.59
N PHE A 112 10.47 15.10 15.02
CA PHE A 112 9.12 14.56 15.09
C PHE A 112 8.87 13.69 16.34
N ALA A 113 9.88 13.35 17.15
CA ALA A 113 9.72 12.48 18.32
C ALA A 113 8.54 12.89 19.23
N PRO A 114 8.31 14.19 19.51
CA PRO A 114 7.18 14.60 20.35
C PRO A 114 5.80 14.18 19.84
N LYS A 115 5.65 13.85 18.55
CA LYS A 115 4.39 13.37 17.97
C LYS A 115 3.99 11.99 18.47
N PHE A 116 4.98 11.19 18.89
CA PHE A 116 4.84 9.80 19.33
C PHE A 116 4.71 9.67 20.84
N GLU A 117 4.69 10.79 21.57
CA GLU A 117 4.46 10.79 23.02
C GLU A 117 3.08 10.20 23.33
N PRO A 118 2.98 9.14 24.14
CA PRO A 118 1.71 8.54 24.51
C PRO A 118 0.86 9.54 25.31
N THR A 119 -0.41 9.67 24.96
CA THR A 119 -1.39 10.50 25.69
C THR A 119 -2.32 9.65 26.54
N LYS A 120 -2.78 8.51 26.02
CA LYS A 120 -3.71 7.60 26.70
C LYS A 120 -3.68 6.20 26.07
N VAL A 121 -4.03 5.18 26.84
CA VAL A 121 -4.38 3.86 26.32
C VAL A 121 -5.90 3.70 26.35
N VAL A 122 -6.49 3.28 25.23
CA VAL A 122 -7.92 2.98 25.10
C VAL A 122 -8.12 1.57 24.60
N GLN A 123 -9.25 0.96 24.93
CA GLN A 123 -9.63 -0.36 24.42
C GLN A 123 -10.51 -0.17 23.18
N LEU A 124 -10.04 -0.62 22.03
CA LEU A 124 -10.76 -0.53 20.76
C LEU A 124 -11.14 -1.90 20.24
N LYS A 125 -12.27 -1.94 19.52
CA LYS A 125 -12.76 -3.16 18.89
C LYS A 125 -11.82 -3.56 17.76
N THR A 126 -11.37 -4.80 17.79
CA THR A 126 -10.55 -5.39 16.77
C THR A 126 -11.34 -6.36 15.91
N ARG A 127 -10.87 -6.56 14.69
CA ARG A 127 -11.41 -7.56 13.78
C ARG A 127 -10.30 -8.23 12.98
N SER A 128 -10.40 -9.54 12.77
CA SER A 128 -9.50 -10.26 11.87
C SER A 128 -9.81 -9.94 10.41
N LEU A 129 -8.77 -9.63 9.63
CA LEU A 129 -8.88 -9.46 8.18
C LEU A 129 -9.49 -10.70 7.51
N ARG A 130 -8.97 -11.88 7.84
CA ARG A 130 -9.44 -13.15 7.28
C ARG A 130 -10.93 -13.36 7.53
N SER A 131 -11.36 -13.26 8.79
CA SER A 131 -12.77 -13.44 9.16
C SER A 131 -13.70 -12.45 8.43
N THR A 132 -13.23 -11.21 8.23
CA THR A 132 -13.98 -10.19 7.49
C THR A 132 -14.18 -10.60 6.04
N LEU A 133 -13.09 -10.98 5.36
CA LEU A 133 -13.14 -11.44 3.97
C LEU A 133 -14.05 -12.67 3.83
N ASP A 134 -13.97 -13.62 4.76
CA ASP A 134 -14.78 -14.83 4.75
C ASP A 134 -16.26 -14.52 4.94
N SER A 135 -16.61 -13.62 5.88
CA SER A 135 -18.00 -13.17 6.12
C SER A 135 -18.62 -12.44 4.93
N LEU A 136 -17.80 -11.73 4.14
CA LEU A 136 -18.23 -11.06 2.92
C LEU A 136 -18.19 -11.98 1.68
N ASN A 137 -17.83 -13.26 1.85
CA ASN A 137 -17.61 -14.22 0.77
C ASN A 137 -16.59 -13.72 -0.29
N ILE A 138 -15.58 -12.99 0.16
CA ILE A 138 -14.52 -12.44 -0.67
C ILE A 138 -13.42 -13.49 -0.81
N LYS A 139 -13.35 -14.08 -2.01
CA LYS A 139 -12.42 -15.17 -2.29
C LYS A 139 -11.00 -14.69 -2.59
N GLN A 140 -10.87 -13.52 -3.20
CA GLN A 140 -9.58 -12.95 -3.60
C GLN A 140 -9.46 -11.47 -3.20
N VAL A 141 -8.22 -11.04 -3.01
CA VAL A 141 -7.85 -9.63 -2.87
C VAL A 141 -6.92 -9.31 -4.03
N ASP A 142 -7.26 -8.31 -4.84
CA ASP A 142 -6.47 -7.92 -6.01
C ASP A 142 -5.41 -6.88 -5.65
N TRP A 143 -5.78 -5.91 -4.83
CA TRP A 143 -4.86 -4.89 -4.32
C TRP A 143 -4.97 -4.82 -2.80
N PHE A 144 -3.89 -5.16 -2.12
CA PHE A 144 -3.76 -5.02 -0.68
C PHE A 144 -2.95 -3.76 -0.36
N LYS A 145 -3.48 -2.87 0.46
CA LYS A 145 -2.75 -1.72 1.00
C LYS A 145 -2.90 -1.71 2.50
N THR A 146 -1.78 -1.51 3.19
CA THR A 146 -1.74 -1.32 4.63
C THR A 146 -0.87 -0.13 4.98
N ASP A 147 -1.38 0.66 5.92
CA ASP A 147 -0.65 1.62 6.74
C ASP A 147 -1.18 1.43 8.17
N SER A 148 -0.54 0.51 8.88
CA SER A 148 -1.03 0.02 10.18
C SER A 148 -0.14 0.42 11.35
N GLN A 149 0.77 1.37 11.11
CA GLN A 149 1.71 1.86 12.10
C GLN A 149 2.46 0.70 12.80
N GLY A 150 3.01 -0.23 11.98
CA GLY A 150 3.92 -1.28 12.43
C GLY A 150 3.40 -2.72 12.41
N THR A 151 2.21 -3.00 11.87
CA THR A 151 1.65 -4.36 11.79
C THR A 151 1.43 -4.86 10.35
N ASP A 152 2.11 -4.24 9.40
CA ASP A 152 1.86 -4.39 7.96
C ASP A 152 2.05 -5.83 7.46
N LEU A 153 3.13 -6.49 7.91
CA LEU A 153 3.49 -7.83 7.45
C LEU A 153 2.57 -8.90 8.07
N ARG A 154 2.28 -8.80 9.37
CA ARG A 154 1.40 -9.77 10.03
C ARG A 154 -0.02 -9.71 9.50
N LEU A 155 -0.51 -8.54 9.12
CA LEU A 155 -1.82 -8.38 8.47
C LEU A 155 -1.85 -9.01 7.08
N PHE A 156 -0.80 -8.82 6.28
CA PHE A 156 -0.70 -9.49 4.99
C PHE A 156 -0.63 -11.02 5.12
N ARG A 157 0.12 -11.53 6.12
CA ARG A 157 0.16 -12.97 6.43
C ARG A 157 -1.21 -13.51 6.85
N ASN A 158 -2.04 -12.69 7.50
CA ASN A 158 -3.38 -13.10 7.91
C ASN A 158 -4.33 -13.36 6.73
N LEU A 159 -4.03 -12.89 5.51
CA LEU A 159 -4.74 -13.32 4.31
C LEU A 159 -4.70 -14.85 4.11
N GLY A 160 -3.68 -15.51 4.66
CA GLY A 160 -3.36 -16.91 4.39
C GLY A 160 -2.53 -17.05 3.12
N GLU A 161 -1.71 -18.10 3.05
CA GLU A 161 -0.72 -18.29 1.98
C GLU A 161 -1.34 -18.26 0.57
N ALA A 162 -2.49 -18.93 0.39
CA ALA A 162 -3.17 -19.00 -0.90
C ALA A 162 -3.63 -17.63 -1.40
N ARG A 163 -4.31 -16.84 -0.56
CA ARG A 163 -4.77 -15.49 -0.94
C ARG A 163 -3.59 -14.54 -1.12
N ALA A 164 -2.61 -14.58 -0.21
CA ALA A 164 -1.44 -13.72 -0.27
C ALA A 164 -0.69 -13.88 -1.61
N LYS A 165 -0.48 -15.11 -2.08
CA LYS A 165 0.15 -15.41 -3.38
C LYS A 165 -0.64 -14.90 -4.59
N GLN A 166 -1.97 -14.77 -4.46
CA GLN A 166 -2.86 -14.33 -5.54
C GLN A 166 -3.05 -12.80 -5.59
N VAL A 167 -2.64 -12.07 -4.56
CA VAL A 167 -2.67 -10.60 -4.58
C VAL A 167 -1.88 -10.09 -5.79
N LEU A 168 -2.48 -9.21 -6.59
CA LEU A 168 -1.82 -8.68 -7.80
C LEU A 168 -0.89 -7.51 -7.46
N THR A 169 -1.29 -6.68 -6.49
CA THR A 169 -0.49 -5.57 -5.97
C THR A 169 -0.56 -5.52 -4.45
N ALA A 170 0.59 -5.42 -3.77
CA ALA A 170 0.65 -5.25 -2.33
C ALA A 170 1.45 -3.99 -1.97
N GLU A 171 0.89 -3.12 -1.13
CA GLU A 171 1.52 -1.89 -0.63
C GLU A 171 1.68 -1.97 0.88
N PHE A 172 2.88 -1.63 1.36
CA PHE A 172 3.26 -1.66 2.79
C PHE A 172 3.98 -0.36 3.19
N GLU A 173 3.90 0.00 4.47
CA GLU A 173 4.63 1.13 5.06
C GLU A 173 5.42 0.73 6.33
N PRO A 174 6.31 -0.28 6.27
CA PRO A 174 7.01 -0.76 7.45
C PRO A 174 8.11 0.19 7.94
N GLY A 175 8.39 0.14 9.24
CA GLY A 175 9.47 0.88 9.88
C GLY A 175 10.87 0.40 9.47
N ILE A 176 11.79 1.36 9.32
CA ILE A 176 13.25 1.12 9.25
C ILE A 176 13.85 1.34 10.64
N ALA A 177 13.52 2.48 11.26
CA ALA A 177 13.82 2.76 12.66
C ALA A 177 12.90 1.96 13.59
N SER A 178 13.21 1.94 14.88
CA SER A 178 12.34 1.39 15.93
C SER A 178 11.50 2.49 16.55
N ILE A 179 10.29 2.65 16.04
CA ILE A 179 9.31 3.63 16.52
C ILE A 179 8.30 2.96 17.46
N TYR A 180 7.98 1.69 17.24
CA TYR A 180 7.04 0.94 18.07
C TYR A 180 7.65 -0.38 18.55
N ASP A 181 7.20 -0.83 19.73
CA ASP A 181 7.60 -2.12 20.28
C ASP A 181 7.08 -3.27 19.40
N GLY A 182 8.00 -4.13 18.94
CA GLY A 182 7.66 -5.33 18.19
C GLY A 182 7.08 -5.07 16.80
N GLU A 183 7.31 -3.90 16.19
CA GLU A 183 6.81 -3.59 14.85
C GLU A 183 7.45 -4.43 13.75
N ASP A 184 6.68 -4.65 12.69
CA ASP A 184 7.13 -5.25 11.46
C ASP A 184 8.11 -4.31 10.75
N LYS A 185 9.29 -4.83 10.45
CA LYS A 185 10.40 -4.08 9.85
C LYS A 185 10.44 -4.24 8.35
N LEU A 186 10.97 -3.23 7.68
CA LEU A 186 11.15 -3.21 6.23
C LEU A 186 11.93 -4.45 5.73
N TYR A 187 13.01 -4.82 6.43
CA TYR A 187 13.79 -6.00 6.05
C TYR A 187 13.02 -7.32 6.20
N GLN A 188 12.05 -7.39 7.13
CA GLN A 188 11.21 -8.57 7.30
C GLN A 188 10.21 -8.69 6.15
N VAL A 189 9.67 -7.57 5.65
CA VAL A 189 8.83 -7.55 4.44
C VAL A 189 9.64 -8.00 3.22
N LEU A 190 10.85 -7.44 3.02
CA LEU A 190 11.76 -7.87 1.95
C LEU A 190 12.01 -9.38 2.00
N GLN A 191 12.41 -9.89 3.17
CA GLN A 191 12.71 -11.31 3.36
C GLN A 191 11.49 -12.20 3.07
N PHE A 192 10.31 -11.81 3.57
CA PHE A 192 9.08 -12.58 3.38
C PHE A 192 8.64 -12.62 1.91
N MET A 193 8.66 -11.48 1.22
CA MET A 193 8.23 -11.39 -0.18
C MET A 193 9.19 -12.15 -1.11
N GLU A 194 10.49 -12.12 -0.82
CA GLU A 194 11.49 -12.91 -1.54
C GLU A 194 11.28 -14.42 -1.31
N ALA A 195 11.12 -14.84 -0.04
CA ALA A 195 10.89 -16.23 0.31
C ALA A 195 9.59 -16.80 -0.30
N THR A 196 8.54 -15.98 -0.43
CA THR A 196 7.27 -16.40 -1.04
C THR A 196 7.38 -16.53 -2.55
N GLY A 197 8.24 -15.73 -3.20
CA GLY A 197 8.54 -15.85 -4.63
C GLY A 197 7.43 -15.42 -5.61
N SER A 198 6.22 -15.11 -5.13
CA SER A 198 5.08 -14.71 -5.99
C SER A 198 5.14 -13.26 -6.49
N HIS A 199 5.86 -12.37 -5.79
CA HIS A 199 5.87 -10.93 -6.09
C HIS A 199 7.28 -10.34 -6.17
N TRP A 200 7.45 -9.34 -7.03
CA TRP A 200 8.68 -8.57 -7.13
C TRP A 200 8.48 -7.14 -6.61
N LEU A 201 9.54 -6.57 -6.04
CA LEU A 201 9.54 -5.19 -5.53
C LEU A 201 9.53 -4.20 -6.70
N ALA A 202 8.40 -3.56 -6.93
CA ALA A 202 8.22 -2.61 -8.02
C ALA A 202 8.65 -1.18 -7.66
N GLU A 203 8.51 -0.82 -6.39
CA GLU A 203 8.89 0.49 -5.87
C GLU A 203 9.27 0.38 -4.39
N LEU A 204 10.33 1.09 -4.00
CA LEU A 204 10.73 1.33 -2.62
C LEU A 204 11.08 2.81 -2.49
N ILE A 205 10.28 3.54 -1.70
CA ILE A 205 10.51 4.96 -1.42
C ILE A 205 10.82 5.10 0.07
N PRO A 206 12.10 5.26 0.44
CA PRO A 206 12.46 5.60 1.81
C PRO A 206 11.85 6.96 2.19
N LYS A 207 11.26 7.01 3.37
CA LYS A 207 10.71 8.22 3.97
C LYS A 207 11.38 8.46 5.31
N GLY A 208 11.25 9.69 5.79
CA GLY A 208 11.79 10.04 7.08
C GLY A 208 11.88 11.54 7.27
N SER A 209 12.75 11.93 8.19
CA SER A 209 12.90 13.29 8.67
C SER A 209 14.36 13.57 8.95
N PRO A 210 14.78 14.85 9.00
CA PRO A 210 16.09 15.20 9.50
C PRO A 210 16.28 14.69 10.93
N ARG A 211 17.50 14.23 11.22
CA ARG A 211 17.93 13.84 12.57
C ARG A 211 18.46 15.07 13.29
N ILE A 212 17.55 15.75 13.98
CA ILE A 212 17.82 16.93 14.81
C ILE A 212 16.83 16.90 15.97
N THR A 213 17.29 17.09 17.20
CA THR A 213 16.40 17.12 18.37
C THR A 213 15.49 18.36 18.35
N PRO A 214 14.31 18.33 18.97
CA PRO A 214 13.48 19.52 19.14
C PRO A 214 14.22 20.68 19.79
N ALA A 215 15.04 20.41 20.82
CA ALA A 215 15.82 21.44 21.51
C ALA A 215 16.85 22.15 20.59
N LEU A 216 17.55 21.39 19.73
CA LEU A 216 18.47 21.97 18.76
C LEU A 216 17.74 22.75 17.67
N LEU A 217 16.60 22.25 17.19
CA LEU A 217 15.76 22.97 16.23
C LEU A 217 15.29 24.31 16.80
N ASP A 218 14.89 24.32 18.07
CA ASP A 218 14.39 25.49 18.79
C ASP A 218 15.49 26.54 19.05
N SER A 219 16.76 26.13 19.10
CA SER A 219 17.88 27.07 19.24
C SER A 219 18.10 27.97 18.01
N PHE A 220 17.62 27.58 16.81
CA PHE A 220 17.70 28.43 15.62
C PHE A 220 16.63 29.52 15.63
N THR A 221 15.43 29.18 16.10
CA THR A 221 14.26 30.07 16.08
C THR A 221 13.10 29.48 16.88
N SER A 222 12.31 30.32 17.51
CA SER A 222 11.02 29.93 18.10
C SER A 222 9.86 29.99 17.11
N GLN A 223 10.03 30.60 15.93
CA GLN A 223 8.96 30.80 14.95
C GLN A 223 8.66 29.50 14.17
N PRO A 224 7.42 28.95 14.23
CA PRO A 224 7.09 27.66 13.61
C PRO A 224 7.34 27.60 12.10
N LEU A 225 7.07 28.68 11.38
CA LEU A 225 7.28 28.74 9.93
C LEU A 225 8.77 28.65 9.58
N VAL A 226 9.63 29.35 10.33
CA VAL A 226 11.08 29.31 10.12
C VAL A 226 11.64 27.93 10.51
N LYS A 227 11.16 27.31 11.60
CA LYS A 227 11.52 25.91 11.96
C LYS A 227 11.23 24.94 10.81
N LYS A 228 10.10 25.11 10.11
CA LYS A 228 9.75 24.27 8.96
C LYS A 228 10.73 24.45 7.80
N PHE A 229 11.16 25.68 7.52
CA PHE A 229 12.20 25.95 6.52
C PHE A 229 13.57 25.38 6.91
N VAL A 230 13.94 25.44 8.20
CA VAL A 230 15.15 24.77 8.71
C VAL A 230 15.05 23.26 8.48
N LEU A 231 13.92 22.63 8.81
CA LEU A 231 13.75 21.19 8.55
C LEU A 231 13.83 20.86 7.05
N PHE A 232 13.29 21.71 6.18
CA PHE A 232 13.35 21.51 4.72
C PHE A 232 14.74 21.70 4.12
N SER A 233 15.63 22.45 4.77
CA SER A 233 17.01 22.61 4.30
C SER A 233 17.92 21.44 4.71
N LEU A 234 17.51 20.65 5.71
CA LEU A 234 18.26 19.52 6.20
C LEU A 234 18.00 18.25 5.39
N LYS A 235 19.00 17.37 5.35
CA LYS A 235 18.87 16.06 4.72
C LYS A 235 18.02 15.11 5.57
N ASN A 236 17.03 14.48 4.95
CA ASN A 236 16.25 13.43 5.61
C ASN A 236 17.08 12.17 5.86
N SER A 237 16.96 11.61 7.07
CA SER A 237 17.37 10.24 7.35
C SER A 237 16.18 9.31 7.07
N ALA A 238 16.43 8.13 6.52
CA ALA A 238 15.37 7.14 6.33
C ALA A 238 14.93 6.57 7.68
N VAL A 239 13.62 6.52 7.91
CA VAL A 239 12.97 6.11 9.16
C VAL A 239 11.90 5.05 8.89
N TRP A 240 11.23 5.10 7.75
CA TRP A 240 10.33 4.06 7.25
C TRP A 240 10.40 4.01 5.72
N GLY A 241 9.69 3.08 5.09
CA GLY A 241 9.65 3.03 3.63
C GLY A 241 8.28 2.63 3.10
N GLU A 242 7.83 3.33 2.05
CA GLU A 242 6.68 2.89 1.26
C GLU A 242 7.18 1.84 0.25
N MET A 243 6.56 0.67 0.26
CA MET A 243 6.91 -0.46 -0.61
C MET A 243 5.73 -0.84 -1.48
N THR A 244 5.93 -1.00 -2.78
CA THR A 244 4.93 -1.55 -3.70
C THR A 244 5.47 -2.80 -4.37
N TYR A 245 4.73 -3.89 -4.24
CA TYR A 245 5.01 -5.17 -4.86
C TYR A 245 3.99 -5.49 -5.94
N LEU A 246 4.45 -6.09 -7.03
CA LEU A 246 3.60 -6.60 -8.10
C LEU A 246 3.77 -8.11 -8.22
N ASN A 247 2.67 -8.82 -8.47
CA ASN A 247 2.70 -10.25 -8.74
C ASN A 247 3.51 -10.54 -10.01
N ARG A 248 4.21 -11.68 -10.03
CA ARG A 248 5.00 -12.13 -11.20
C ARG A 248 4.15 -12.80 -12.28
N PHE A 249 2.92 -13.19 -11.97
CA PHE A 249 2.02 -13.98 -12.83
C PHE A 249 2.72 -15.26 -13.29
N ALA A 250 3.36 -15.96 -12.36
CA ALA A 250 4.17 -17.14 -12.64
C ALA A 250 3.36 -18.44 -12.47
N ASP A 251 2.41 -18.43 -11.53
CA ASP A 251 1.61 -19.61 -11.19
C ASP A 251 0.31 -19.64 -11.98
N GLU A 252 -0.21 -20.84 -12.27
CA GLU A 252 -1.46 -21.05 -13.02
C GLU A 252 -2.66 -20.31 -12.40
N THR A 253 -2.71 -20.20 -11.07
CA THR A 253 -3.77 -19.48 -10.36
C THR A 253 -3.77 -17.97 -10.63
N THR A 254 -2.61 -17.41 -10.96
CA THR A 254 -2.45 -15.99 -11.30
C THR A 254 -2.45 -15.76 -12.81
N LEU A 255 -2.09 -16.77 -13.60
CA LEU A 255 -2.01 -16.71 -15.06
C LEU A 255 -3.38 -16.93 -15.73
N THR A 256 -4.39 -16.19 -15.29
CA THR A 256 -5.74 -16.23 -15.86
C THR A 256 -5.97 -15.00 -16.76
N GLN A 257 -6.90 -15.11 -17.71
CA GLN A 257 -7.27 -13.96 -18.57
C GLN A 257 -7.69 -12.75 -17.72
N ARG A 258 -8.55 -12.96 -16.72
CA ARG A 258 -9.05 -11.90 -15.82
C ARG A 258 -7.90 -11.22 -15.06
N ASN A 259 -6.96 -12.00 -14.53
CA ASN A 259 -5.82 -11.46 -13.79
C ASN A 259 -4.80 -10.77 -14.69
N LEU A 260 -4.57 -11.24 -15.92
CA LEU A 260 -3.69 -10.55 -16.87
C LEU A 260 -4.29 -9.21 -17.33
N LEU A 261 -5.61 -9.15 -17.55
CA LEU A 261 -6.31 -7.90 -17.83
C LEU A 261 -6.16 -6.91 -16.65
N LEU A 262 -6.40 -7.36 -15.42
CA LEU A 262 -6.33 -6.49 -14.25
C LEU A 262 -4.89 -6.10 -13.89
N GLY A 263 -3.97 -7.06 -13.94
CA GLY A 263 -2.54 -6.84 -13.74
C GLY A 263 -1.99 -5.80 -14.69
N TRP A 264 -2.44 -5.80 -15.95
CA TRP A 264 -2.08 -4.76 -16.90
C TRP A 264 -2.63 -3.38 -16.51
N VAL A 265 -3.86 -3.30 -16.02
CA VAL A 265 -4.45 -2.04 -15.50
C VAL A 265 -3.62 -1.52 -14.33
N PHE A 266 -3.27 -2.38 -13.38
CA PHE A 266 -2.47 -2.00 -12.20
C PHE A 266 -1.05 -1.58 -12.60
N ALA A 267 -0.36 -2.37 -13.41
CA ALA A 267 0.97 -2.04 -13.92
C ALA A 267 0.96 -0.70 -14.68
N THR A 268 -0.05 -0.46 -15.52
CA THR A 268 -0.19 0.80 -16.26
C THR A 268 -0.43 1.98 -15.34
N THR A 269 -1.21 1.79 -14.27
CA THR A 269 -1.54 2.83 -13.29
C THR A 269 -0.33 3.19 -12.42
N LEU A 270 0.49 2.19 -12.09
CA LEU A 270 1.80 2.35 -11.45
C LEU A 270 2.90 2.80 -12.43
N LYS A 271 2.53 3.08 -13.68
CA LYS A 271 3.44 3.50 -14.76
C LYS A 271 4.56 2.50 -15.09
N GLN A 272 4.36 1.23 -14.72
CA GLN A 272 5.21 0.08 -15.04
C GLN A 272 4.90 -0.45 -16.46
N HIS A 273 4.96 0.41 -17.47
CA HIS A 273 4.53 0.08 -18.83
C HIS A 273 5.36 -1.04 -19.50
N GLY A 274 6.63 -1.21 -19.09
CA GLY A 274 7.45 -2.34 -19.53
C GLY A 274 6.90 -3.67 -19.01
N PHE A 275 6.55 -3.73 -17.72
CA PHE A 275 5.89 -4.91 -17.15
C PHE A 275 4.50 -5.15 -17.75
N ALA A 276 3.75 -4.08 -18.02
CA ALA A 276 2.48 -4.18 -18.73
C ALA A 276 2.62 -4.88 -20.10
N LEU A 277 3.71 -4.63 -20.84
CA LEU A 277 4.01 -5.37 -22.08
C LEU A 277 4.27 -6.86 -21.83
N ILE A 278 5.03 -7.20 -20.79
CA ILE A 278 5.29 -8.61 -20.42
C ILE A 278 3.96 -9.33 -20.17
N LEU A 279 3.01 -8.69 -19.48
CA LEU A 279 1.69 -9.27 -19.24
C LEU A 279 0.91 -9.51 -20.55
N THR A 280 1.00 -8.61 -21.53
CA THR A 280 0.37 -8.83 -22.84
C THR A 280 1.00 -10.00 -23.60
N GLN A 281 2.31 -10.25 -23.45
CA GLN A 281 2.96 -11.42 -24.04
C GLN A 281 2.51 -12.72 -23.37
N LYS A 282 2.42 -12.72 -22.04
CA LYS A 282 1.85 -13.85 -21.28
C LYS A 282 0.42 -14.15 -21.73
N ALA A 283 -0.39 -13.10 -21.93
CA ALA A 283 -1.78 -13.25 -22.35
C ALA A 283 -1.94 -13.90 -23.72
N LYS A 284 -1.09 -13.54 -24.69
CA LYS A 284 -1.11 -14.15 -26.04
C LYS A 284 -0.86 -15.65 -26.03
N ASN A 285 -0.16 -16.17 -25.02
CA ASN A 285 0.10 -17.61 -24.91
C ASN A 285 -1.12 -18.39 -24.41
N ILE A 286 -2.09 -17.72 -23.78
CA ILE A 286 -3.24 -18.38 -23.15
C ILE A 286 -4.60 -17.94 -23.71
N SER A 287 -4.63 -16.88 -24.53
CA SER A 287 -5.87 -16.32 -25.08
C SER A 287 -5.64 -15.63 -26.42
N THR A 288 -6.61 -15.77 -27.32
CA THR A 288 -6.64 -15.11 -28.63
C THR A 288 -7.45 -13.81 -28.62
N ASP A 289 -7.83 -13.31 -27.45
CA ASP A 289 -8.65 -12.10 -27.34
C ASP A 289 -7.92 -10.87 -27.94
N PRO A 290 -8.52 -10.18 -28.92
CA PRO A 290 -7.89 -9.04 -29.59
C PRO A 290 -7.58 -7.88 -28.64
N ILE A 291 -8.22 -7.79 -27.46
CA ILE A 291 -7.94 -6.74 -26.47
C ILE A 291 -6.47 -6.70 -26.07
N PHE A 292 -5.78 -7.84 -26.05
CA PHE A 292 -4.37 -7.91 -25.66
C PHE A 292 -3.45 -7.23 -26.67
N ALA A 293 -3.80 -7.23 -27.97
CA ALA A 293 -3.07 -6.46 -28.97
C ALA A 293 -3.25 -4.95 -28.76
N GLU A 294 -4.45 -4.51 -28.38
CA GLU A 294 -4.70 -3.10 -28.06
C GLU A 294 -3.96 -2.63 -26.80
N MET A 295 -3.91 -3.49 -25.78
CA MET A 295 -3.16 -3.27 -24.54
C MET A 295 -1.65 -3.15 -24.82
N GLU A 296 -1.13 -4.00 -25.70
CA GLU A 296 0.27 -3.94 -26.13
C GLU A 296 0.56 -2.62 -26.84
N ALA A 297 -0.27 -2.25 -27.83
CA ALA A 297 -0.14 -1.01 -28.57
C ALA A 297 -0.24 0.23 -27.65
N TYR A 298 -1.12 0.19 -26.64
CA TYR A 298 -1.21 1.25 -25.63
C TYR A 298 0.09 1.36 -24.83
N SER A 299 0.63 0.24 -24.35
CA SER A 299 1.83 0.22 -23.51
C SER A 299 3.06 0.70 -24.30
N ARG A 300 3.21 0.27 -25.56
CA ARG A 300 4.24 0.77 -26.48
C ARG A 300 4.16 2.27 -26.68
N ARG A 301 2.96 2.82 -26.92
CA ARG A 301 2.75 4.27 -27.04
C ARG A 301 3.16 5.02 -25.78
N ARG A 302 2.86 4.49 -24.59
CA ARG A 302 3.26 5.12 -23.32
C ARG A 302 4.77 5.14 -23.12
N ILE A 303 5.47 4.09 -23.52
CA ILE A 303 6.94 4.03 -23.50
C ILE A 303 7.52 5.05 -24.47
N TRP A 304 7.07 5.03 -25.73
CA TRP A 304 7.55 5.98 -26.76
C TRP A 304 7.23 7.43 -26.41
N GLY A 305 6.07 7.72 -25.84
CA GLY A 305 5.71 9.07 -25.38
C GLY A 305 6.66 9.61 -24.32
N ARG A 306 7.32 8.75 -23.53
CA ARG A 306 8.38 9.18 -22.60
C ARG A 306 9.69 9.48 -23.32
N VAL A 307 10.06 8.67 -24.31
CA VAL A 307 11.28 8.86 -25.12
C VAL A 307 11.22 10.19 -25.87
N PHE A 308 10.07 10.51 -26.46
CA PHE A 308 9.88 11.77 -27.19
C PHE A 308 9.52 12.96 -26.29
N GLY A 309 9.27 12.74 -25.00
CA GLY A 309 8.98 13.78 -24.03
C GLY A 309 10.25 14.48 -23.54
N LEU A 310 10.20 15.82 -23.42
CA LEU A 310 11.33 16.67 -22.96
C LEU A 310 11.91 16.26 -21.58
N GLY A 311 11.15 15.55 -20.74
CA GLY A 311 11.60 15.10 -19.42
C GLY A 311 12.63 13.97 -19.41
N PHE A 312 12.88 13.30 -20.55
CA PHE A 312 13.90 12.26 -20.68
C PHE A 312 15.30 12.82 -20.97
N TRP A 313 15.38 14.02 -21.53
CA TRP A 313 16.63 14.66 -21.95
C TRP A 313 17.66 14.86 -20.83
N PRO A 314 17.31 15.30 -19.61
CA PRO A 314 18.29 15.49 -18.54
C PRO A 314 18.99 14.20 -18.10
N GLU A 315 18.26 13.08 -18.04
CA GLU A 315 18.83 11.78 -17.66
C GLU A 315 19.63 11.13 -18.79
N VAL A 316 19.24 11.39 -20.05
CA VAL A 316 20.04 11.01 -21.22
C VAL A 316 21.36 11.77 -21.22
N VAL A 317 21.36 13.08 -20.97
CA VAL A 317 22.57 13.90 -20.90
C VAL A 317 23.49 13.39 -19.79
N LYS A 318 22.99 13.15 -18.56
CA LYS A 318 23.79 12.56 -17.47
C LYS A 318 24.42 11.21 -17.85
N LYS A 319 23.69 10.35 -18.57
CA LYS A 319 24.22 9.06 -19.03
C LYS A 319 25.21 9.20 -20.17
N PHE A 320 25.01 10.16 -21.07
CA PHE A 320 25.94 10.49 -22.16
C PHE A 320 27.23 11.10 -21.62
N ASP A 321 27.17 12.02 -20.67
CA ASP A 321 28.35 12.59 -20.01
C ASP A 321 29.16 11.48 -19.32
N LYS A 322 28.47 10.55 -18.63
CA LYS A 322 29.10 9.38 -18.01
C LYS A 322 29.71 8.40 -19.02
N LEU A 323 29.11 8.24 -20.20
CA LEU A 323 29.64 7.43 -21.32
C LEU A 323 30.83 8.10 -22.02
N LEU A 324 30.85 9.44 -22.04
CA LEU A 324 31.91 10.26 -22.62
C LEU A 324 33.03 10.60 -21.63
N GLY A 325 32.94 10.11 -20.38
CA GLY A 325 33.93 10.36 -19.33
C GLY A 325 34.01 11.83 -18.89
N ARG A 326 32.93 12.60 -19.05
CA ARG A 326 32.81 13.99 -18.62
C ARG A 326 32.11 14.13 -17.27
#